data_AF-A0A1G2YW12-F1
#
_entry.id   AF-A0A1G2YW12-F1
#
_cell.length_a   1.000
_cell.length_b   1.000
_cell.length_c   1.000
_cell.angle_alpha   90.00
_cell.angle_beta   90.00
_cell.angle_gamma   90.00
#
_symmetry.space_group_name_H-M   'P 1'
#
loop_
_entity.id
_entity.type
_entity.pdbx_description
1 polymer ?
#
loop_
_entity_poly.entity_id
_entity_poly.type
_entity_poly.pdbx_seq_one_letter_code
_entity_poly.pdbx_strand_id
1 'polypeptide(L)' 'MRTFQVSEELYEQLKSFVIDPFDDTPDVVIGRLIEIVKKARNHWSPFEAYEPPQQEVPLVEPPQRQAAPAVEEQEVIL' A
#
# COMPACT_ATOMS: atom_id res chain seq x y z
N MET A 1 -20.64 17.62 12.28
CA MET A 1 -19.87 18.57 11.46
C MET A 1 -19.00 19.42 12.35
N ARG A 2 -17.76 19.69 11.94
CA ARG A 2 -16.86 20.67 12.57
C ARG A 2 -16.78 21.90 11.66
N THR A 3 -16.70 23.09 12.24
CA THR A 3 -16.57 24.34 11.48
C THR A 3 -15.10 24.74 11.38
N PHE A 4 -14.69 25.20 10.21
CA PHE A 4 -13.40 25.85 9.98
C PHE A 4 -13.60 27.07 9.08
N GLN A 5 -12.72 28.05 9.21
CA GLN A 5 -12.77 29.26 8.40
C GLN A 5 -11.78 29.12 7.24
N VAL A 6 -12.16 29.67 6.09
CA VAL A 6 -11.33 29.76 4.89
C VAL A 6 -11.33 31.19 4.40
N SER A 7 -10.35 31.56 3.58
CA SER A 7 -10.40 32.84 2.87
C SER A 7 -11.58 32.87 1.90
N GLU A 8 -12.07 34.07 1.61
CA GLU A 8 -13.14 34.29 0.63
C GLU A 8 -12.73 33.75 -0.75
N GLU A 9 -11.49 34.01 -1.17
CA GLU A 9 -10.94 33.47 -2.42
C GLU A 9 -11.03 31.94 -2.50
N LEU A 10 -10.64 31.25 -1.44
CA LEU A 10 -10.71 29.79 -1.39
C LEU A 10 -12.16 29.31 -1.40
N TYR A 11 -13.07 30.02 -0.71
CA TYR A 11 -14.48 29.70 -0.74
C TYR A 11 -15.07 29.82 -2.16
N GLU A 12 -14.74 30.89 -2.89
CA GLU A 12 -15.16 31.08 -4.28
C GLU A 12 -14.62 29.96 -5.19
N GLN A 13 -13.37 29.56 -5.00
CA GLN A 13 -12.79 28.41 -5.71
C GLN A 13 -13.49 27.10 -5.37
N LEU A 14 -13.80 26.84 -4.09
CA LEU A 14 -14.47 25.61 -3.68
C LEU A 14 -15.86 25.46 -4.33
N LYS A 15 -16.59 26.57 -4.52
CA LYS A 15 -17.90 26.57 -5.20
C LYS A 15 -17.82 26.11 -6.66
N SER A 16 -16.71 26.35 -7.35
CA SER A 16 -16.58 25.94 -8.76
C SER A 16 -16.40 24.43 -8.94
N PHE A 17 -16.09 23.70 -7.85
CA PHE A 17 -15.97 22.23 -7.86
C PHE A 17 -17.26 21.48 -7.55
N VAL A 18 -18.35 22.20 -7.25
CA VAL A 18 -19.69 21.63 -7.10
C VAL A 18 -20.21 21.22 -8.48
N ILE A 19 -20.50 19.94 -8.66
CA ILE A 19 -21.04 19.36 -9.90
C ILE A 19 -22.53 19.07 -9.72
N ASP A 20 -22.90 18.49 -8.58
CA ASP A 20 -24.29 18.24 -8.22
C ASP A 20 -24.71 19.15 -7.04
N PRO A 21 -25.54 20.18 -7.27
CA PRO A 21 -25.94 21.10 -6.22
C PRO A 21 -26.80 20.48 -5.11
N PHE A 22 -27.31 19.26 -5.30
CA PHE A 22 -28.14 18.56 -4.31
C PHE A 22 -27.33 17.59 -3.46
N ASP A 23 -26.29 16.97 -4.02
CA ASP A 23 -25.50 15.91 -3.36
C ASP A 23 -24.09 16.38 -2.93
N ASP A 24 -23.53 17.41 -3.58
CA ASP A 24 -22.18 17.90 -3.24
C ASP A 24 -22.21 18.80 -2.01
N THR A 25 -22.04 18.17 -0.85
CA THR A 25 -21.75 18.87 0.42
C THR A 25 -20.28 19.33 0.48
N PRO A 26 -19.92 20.31 1.35
CA PRO A 26 -18.53 20.73 1.53
C PRO A 26 -17.58 19.56 1.84
N ASP A 27 -18.00 18.61 2.68
CA ASP A 27 -17.23 17.41 3.01
C ASP A 27 -16.99 16.53 1.77
N VAL A 28 -18.00 16.36 0.91
CA VAL A 28 -17.90 15.58 -0.33
C VAL A 28 -16.93 16.23 -1.31
N VAL A 29 -17.06 17.55 -1.54
CA VAL A 29 -16.18 18.30 -2.45
C VAL A 29 -14.73 18.23 -1.98
N ILE A 30 -14.48 18.49 -0.69
CA ILE A 30 -13.14 18.46 -0.11
C ILE A 30 -12.57 17.03 -0.13
N GLY A 31 -13.39 16.02 0.20
CA GLY A 31 -13.00 14.62 0.14
C GLY A 31 -12.53 14.22 -1.27
N ARG A 32 -13.28 14.61 -2.30
CA ARG A 32 -12.92 14.38 -3.70
C ARG A 32 -11.59 15.01 -4.07
N LEU A 33 -11.35 16.27 -3.69
CA LEU A 33 -10.08 16.96 -3.93
C LEU A 33 -8.90 16.20 -3.28
N ILE A 34 -9.06 15.74 -2.04
CA ILE A 34 -8.03 14.96 -1.33
C ILE A 34 -7.73 13.65 -2.07
N GLU A 35 -8.75 12.93 -2.51
CA GLU A 35 -8.56 11.67 -3.25
C GLU A 35 -7.86 11.88 -4.59
N ILE A 36 -8.22 12.93 -5.32
CA ILE A 36 -7.57 13.29 -6.59
C ILE A 36 -6.09 13.56 -6.35
N VAL A 37 -5.74 14.36 -5.34
CA VAL A 37 -4.34 14.67 -5.02
C VAL A 37 -3.58 13.42 -4.58
N LYS A 38 -4.18 12.54 -3.77
CA LYS A 38 -3.58 11.25 -3.39
C LYS A 38 -3.27 10.39 -4.60
N LYS A 39 -4.21 10.26 -5.55
CA LYS A 39 -4.02 9.52 -6.79
C LYS A 39 -2.95 10.16 -7.68
N ALA A 40 -2.97 11.49 -7.81
CA ALA A 40 -2.01 12.24 -8.61
C ALA A 40 -0.58 12.11 -8.07
N ARG A 41 -0.39 12.18 -6.75
CA ARG A 41 0.92 12.01 -6.10
C ARG A 41 1.55 10.66 -6.44
N ASN A 42 0.77 9.59 -6.42
CA ASN A 42 1.25 8.24 -6.74
C ASN A 42 1.51 8.04 -8.25
N HIS A 43 0.92 8.86 -9.12
CA HIS A 43 1.11 8.79 -10.57
C HIS A 43 2.27 9.68 -11.09
N TRP A 44 2.73 10.64 -10.30
CA TRP A 44 3.74 11.64 -10.74
C TRP A 44 5.13 11.41 -10.17
N SER A 45 5.35 10.35 -9.38
CA SER A 45 6.69 9.84 -9.13
C SER A 45 7.02 8.78 -10.19
N PRO A 46 7.91 9.05 -11.16
CA PRO A 46 8.38 8.02 -12.11
C PRO A 46 9.15 6.87 -11.42
N PHE A 47 9.33 6.92 -10.09
CA PHE A 47 10.10 5.95 -9.31
C PHE A 47 9.29 5.14 -8.28
N GLU A 48 8.00 5.43 -8.06
CA GLU A 48 7.18 4.69 -7.07
C GLU A 48 6.22 3.65 -7.70
N ALA A 49 6.23 3.48 -9.02
CA ALA A 49 5.34 2.56 -9.72
C ALA A 49 5.72 1.06 -9.64
N TYR A 50 6.52 0.66 -8.65
CA TYR A 50 6.83 -0.76 -8.42
C TYR A 50 6.77 -1.10 -6.93
N GLU A 51 5.55 -1.22 -6.40
CA GLU A 51 5.32 -2.26 -5.39
C GLU A 51 5.11 -3.57 -6.17
N PRO A 52 6.07 -4.51 -6.16
CA PRO A 52 5.79 -5.84 -6.66
C PRO A 52 4.62 -6.40 -5.85
N PRO A 53 3.70 -7.16 -6.46
CA PRO A 53 2.73 -7.91 -5.67
C PRO A 53 3.53 -8.71 -4.64
N GLN A 54 3.19 -8.54 -3.36
CA GLN A 54 3.64 -9.46 -2.32
C GLN A 54 3.12 -10.83 -2.70
N GLN A 55 3.88 -11.55 -3.52
CA GLN A 55 3.78 -12.98 -3.62
C GLN A 55 4.08 -13.46 -2.21
N GLU A 56 3.04 -13.91 -1.51
CA GLU A 56 3.19 -14.83 -0.39
C GLU A 56 4.07 -15.97 -0.90
N VAL A 57 5.37 -15.87 -0.63
CA VAL A 57 6.31 -16.95 -0.86
C VAL A 57 5.77 -18.11 -0.05
N PRO A 58 5.38 -19.24 -0.66
CA PRO A 58 5.13 -20.45 0.10
C PRO A 58 6.44 -20.72 0.84
N LEU A 59 6.37 -20.81 2.17
CA LEU A 59 7.48 -21.21 3.00
C LEU A 59 7.83 -22.65 2.62
N VAL A 60 8.67 -22.83 1.60
CA VAL A 60 9.23 -24.13 1.28
C VAL A 60 10.26 -24.40 2.37
N GLU A 61 9.91 -25.28 3.31
CA GLU A 61 10.81 -25.76 4.33
C GLU A 61 12.11 -26.29 3.68
N PRO A 62 13.29 -25.94 4.21
CA PRO A 62 14.54 -26.43 3.64
C PRO A 62 14.61 -27.95 3.79
N PRO A 63 15.10 -28.68 2.77
CA PRO A 63 15.25 -30.12 2.86
C PRO A 63 16.24 -30.45 3.98
N GLN A 64 15.79 -31.27 4.94
CA GLN A 64 16.63 -31.83 5.98
C GLN A 64 17.86 -32.47 5.32
N ARG A 65 19.05 -31.94 5.62
CA ARG A 65 20.32 -32.63 5.35
C ARG A 65 20.22 -34.01 5.99
N GLN A 66 20.15 -35.03 5.17
CA GLN A 66 20.38 -36.41 5.60
C GLN A 66 21.73 -36.44 6.32
N ALA A 67 21.71 -36.84 7.58
CA ALA A 67 22.91 -37.08 8.36
C ALA A 67 23.78 -38.10 7.61
N ALA A 68 25.07 -37.78 7.48
CA ALA A 68 26.07 -38.73 7.01
C ALA A 68 26.01 -40.01 7.87
N PRO A 69 26.16 -41.21 7.29
CA PRO A 69 26.27 -42.43 8.09
C PRO A 69 27.56 -42.33 8.91
N ALA A 70 27.41 -42.52 10.22
CA ALA A 70 28.51 -42.69 11.15
C ALA A 70 29.36 -43.89 10.73
N VAL A 71 30.67 -43.69 10.71
CA VAL A 71 31.67 -44.74 10.55
C VAL A 71 31.65 -45.55 11.84
N GLU A 72 31.12 -46.78 11.80
CA GLU A 72 31.34 -47.78 12.85
C GLU A 72 32.42 -48.75 12.36
N GLU A 73 33.66 -48.50 12.80
CA GLU A 73 34.67 -49.55 12.91
C GLU A 73 34.20 -50.55 13.96
N GLN A 74 33.78 -51.74 13.53
CA GLN A 74 33.71 -52.91 14.40
C GLN A 74 34.72 -53.96 13.93
N GLU A 75 35.78 -54.02 14.72
CA GLU A 75 36.76 -55.09 14.86
C GLU A 75 36.07 -56.41 15.25
N VAL A 76 36.18 -57.47 14.42
CA VAL A 76 36.12 -58.86 14.92
C VAL A 76 37.10 -59.76 14.14
N ILE A 77 38.03 -60.26 14.93
CA ILE A 77 39.07 -61.27 14.74
C ILE A 77 38.55 -62.60 14.17
N LEU A 78 39.34 -63.23 13.28
CA LEU A 78 39.77 -64.65 13.36
C LEU A 78 40.95 -64.91 12.40
#